data_AF-A0A379TL25-F1
#
_entry.id   AF-A0A379TL25-F1
#
_cell.length_a   1.000
_cell.length_b   1.000
_cell.length_c   1.000
_cell.angle_alpha   90.00
_cell.angle_beta   90.00
_cell.angle_gamma   90.00
#
_symmetry.space_group_name_H-M   'P 1'
#
loop_
_entity.id
_entity.type
_entity.pdbx_description
1 polymer ?
#
loop_
_entity_poly.entity_id
_entity_poly.type
_entity_poly.pdbx_seq_one_letter_code
_entity_poly.pdbx_strand_id
1 'polypeptide(L)'
;MELYLDTANVAEVERLARIFPIAGVTTNPSIVAASKESIWDVLPRLQNAIGEEGTLFAQTMSRDAKGMVEEAKRLNNAIPGIVVKIPVTAEGLAAIKLLKKRRYRDAGNRRLQRIAGSAGGRWRAQNMSLPTSTALMRRAAMAFVWFRSCKHYWNVTRPTAWC
;
A
#
# COMPACT_ATOMS: atom_id res chain seq x y z
N MET A 1 15.99 0.70 -2.19
CA MET A 1 14.95 -0.26 -2.63
C MET A 1 14.24 -0.75 -1.39
N GLU A 2 12.91 -0.80 -1.37
CA GLU A 2 12.12 -1.28 -0.22
C GLU A 2 11.43 -2.59 -0.59
N LEU A 3 11.56 -3.62 0.24
CA LEU A 3 10.95 -4.93 0.02
C LEU A 3 9.64 -5.05 0.80
N TYR A 4 8.56 -5.40 0.11
CA TYR A 4 7.24 -5.61 0.71
C TYR A 4 6.76 -7.03 0.45
N LEU A 5 6.14 -7.65 1.46
CA LEU A 5 5.46 -8.94 1.30
C LEU A 5 3.98 -8.73 0.99
N ASP A 6 3.45 -9.40 -0.04
CA ASP A 6 2.02 -9.37 -0.38
C ASP A 6 1.29 -10.57 0.22
N THR A 7 0.92 -10.49 1.50
CA THR A 7 0.32 -11.61 2.25
C THR A 7 -0.53 -11.12 3.42
N ALA A 8 -1.45 -11.97 3.88
CA ALA A 8 -2.16 -11.81 5.16
C ALA A 8 -1.80 -12.92 6.17
N ASN A 9 -0.79 -13.74 5.87
CA ASN A 9 -0.34 -14.81 6.76
C ASN A 9 0.73 -14.28 7.73
N VAL A 10 0.35 -14.13 9.00
CA VAL A 10 1.22 -13.59 10.06
C VAL A 10 2.45 -14.47 10.28
N ALA A 11 2.30 -15.80 10.32
CA ALA A 11 3.41 -16.72 10.56
C ALA A 11 4.45 -16.68 9.42
N GLU A 12 4.00 -16.45 8.19
CA GLU A 12 4.90 -16.28 7.05
C GLU A 12 5.70 -14.97 7.17
N VAL A 13 5.05 -13.89 7.58
CA VAL A 13 5.69 -12.59 7.81
C VAL A 13 6.75 -12.70 8.91
N GLU A 14 6.41 -13.29 10.06
CA GLU A 14 7.37 -13.48 11.16
C GLU A 14 8.59 -14.30 10.75
N ARG A 15 8.39 -15.35 9.94
CA ARG A 15 9.47 -16.19 9.44
C ARG A 15 10.37 -15.43 8.48
N LEU A 16 9.79 -14.69 7.54
CA LEU A 16 10.53 -13.97 6.50
C LEU A 16 11.19 -12.70 7.03
N ALA A 17 10.60 -12.01 8.01
CA ALA A 17 11.17 -10.83 8.67
C ALA A 17 12.53 -11.10 9.33
N ARG A 18 12.80 -12.35 9.73
CA ARG A 18 14.10 -12.76 10.28
C ARG A 18 15.18 -12.96 9.21
N ILE A 19 14.78 -13.13 7.95
CA ILE A 19 15.67 -13.52 6.85
C ILE A 19 15.93 -12.33 5.91
N PHE A 20 14.89 -11.52 5.66
CA PHE A 20 14.94 -10.44 4.70
C PHE A 20 14.71 -9.07 5.35
N PRO A 21 15.35 -8.00 4.83
CA PRO A 21 15.07 -6.63 5.25
C PRO A 21 13.72 -6.15 4.68
N ILE A 22 12.63 -6.59 5.30
CA ILE A 22 11.26 -6.28 4.89
C ILE A 22 10.87 -4.89 5.41
N ALA A 23 10.50 -4.00 4.50
CA ALA A 23 10.02 -2.65 4.80
C ALA A 23 8.54 -2.64 5.21
N GLY A 24 7.80 -3.71 4.93
CA GLY A 24 6.43 -3.88 5.39
C GLY A 24 5.62 -4.92 4.64
N VAL A 25 4.30 -4.88 4.81
CA VAL A 25 3.36 -5.84 4.21
C VAL A 25 2.28 -5.10 3.45
N THR A 26 2.02 -5.58 2.24
CA THR A 26 0.87 -5.16 1.45
C THR A 26 -0.24 -6.18 1.54
N THR A 27 -1.47 -5.71 1.68
CA THR A 27 -2.66 -6.55 1.60
C THR A 27 -3.56 -6.08 0.47
N ASN A 28 -4.42 -6.96 0.01
CA ASN A 28 -5.55 -6.64 -0.86
C ASN A 28 -6.77 -7.46 -0.40
N PRO A 29 -7.98 -7.11 -0.84
CA PRO A 29 -9.20 -7.75 -0.36
C PRO A 29 -9.24 -9.26 -0.60
N SER A 30 -8.70 -9.72 -1.73
CA SER A 30 -8.66 -11.14 -2.08
C SER A 30 -7.74 -11.93 -1.16
N ILE A 31 -6.57 -11.37 -0.80
CA ILE A 31 -5.61 -11.97 0.12
C ILE A 31 -6.21 -12.06 1.53
N VAL A 32 -6.87 -11.00 2.00
CA VAL A 32 -7.55 -11.01 3.31
C VAL A 32 -8.73 -11.97 3.31
N ALA A 33 -9.52 -12.02 2.23
CA ALA A 33 -10.61 -12.99 2.13
C ALA A 33 -10.10 -14.45 2.15
N ALA A 34 -8.94 -14.72 1.55
CA ALA A 34 -8.33 -16.05 1.55
C ALA A 34 -7.82 -16.49 2.94
N SER A 35 -7.48 -15.56 3.84
CA SER A 35 -7.09 -15.90 5.21
C SER A 35 -8.27 -16.32 6.08
N LYS A 36 -9.51 -16.02 5.67
CA LYS A 36 -10.76 -16.25 6.44
C LYS A 36 -10.79 -15.51 7.78
N GLU A 37 -9.92 -14.53 7.97
CA GLU A 37 -9.88 -13.67 9.15
C GLU A 37 -10.46 -12.29 8.83
N SER A 38 -10.92 -11.59 9.87
CA SER A 38 -11.31 -10.19 9.74
C SER A 38 -10.07 -9.33 9.46
N ILE A 39 -10.24 -8.31 8.61
CA ILE A 39 -9.17 -7.31 8.37
C ILE A 39 -8.75 -6.60 9.67
N TRP A 40 -9.67 -6.45 10.61
CA TRP A 40 -9.43 -5.79 11.89
C TRP A 40 -8.61 -6.62 12.86
N ASP A 41 -8.62 -7.95 12.70
CA ASP A 41 -7.83 -8.86 13.54
C ASP A 41 -6.45 -9.11 12.91
N VAL A 42 -6.40 -9.23 11.58
CA VAL A 42 -5.15 -9.58 10.88
C VAL A 42 -4.18 -8.41 10.83
N LEU A 43 -4.65 -7.18 10.62
CA LEU A 43 -3.73 -6.05 10.42
C LEU A 43 -2.91 -5.70 11.69
N PRO A 44 -3.46 -5.68 12.93
CA PRO A 44 -2.66 -5.49 14.13
C PRO A 44 -1.61 -6.59 14.32
N ARG A 45 -1.96 -7.84 14.01
CA ARG A 45 -1.02 -8.98 14.08
C ARG A 45 0.11 -8.84 13.06
N LEU A 46 -0.21 -8.41 11.83
CA LEU A 46 0.79 -8.11 10.82
C LEU A 46 1.70 -6.95 11.24
N GLN A 47 1.16 -5.90 11.87
CA GLN A 47 1.96 -4.78 12.39
C GLN A 47 2.94 -5.25 13.46
N ASN A 48 2.48 -6.10 14.39
CA ASN A 48 3.34 -6.67 15.43
C ASN A 48 4.43 -7.57 14.83
N ALA A 49 4.12 -8.34 13.78
CA ALA A 49 5.07 -9.22 13.12
C ALA A 49 6.17 -8.47 12.35
N ILE A 50 5.87 -7.31 11.76
CA ILE A 50 6.85 -6.48 11.03
C ILE A 50 7.58 -5.46 11.91
N GLY A 51 7.05 -5.15 13.10
CA GLY A 51 7.58 -4.12 14.01
C GLY A 51 7.06 -2.71 13.73
N GLU A 52 7.37 -1.76 14.62
CA GLU A 52 6.84 -0.39 14.59
C GLU A 52 7.26 0.40 13.35
N GLU A 53 8.43 0.10 12.78
CA GLU A 53 8.93 0.77 11.57
C GLU A 53 8.31 0.22 10.28
N GLY A 54 7.71 -0.97 10.34
CA GLY A 54 7.13 -1.64 9.19
C GLY A 54 5.88 -0.92 8.69
N THR A 55 5.79 -0.72 7.37
CA THR A 55 4.64 -0.06 6.75
C THR A 55 3.60 -1.07 6.28
N LEU A 56 2.38 -0.99 6.80
CA LEU A 56 1.23 -1.73 6.28
C LEU A 56 0.51 -1.01 5.15
N PHE A 57 -0.01 -1.78 4.21
CA PHE A 57 -0.92 -1.28 3.18
C PHE A 57 -2.22 -2.08 3.18
N ALA A 58 -3.36 -1.39 3.18
CA ALA A 58 -4.69 -1.99 3.09
C ALA A 58 -5.56 -1.25 2.07
N GLN A 59 -6.47 -1.95 1.40
CA GLN A 59 -7.31 -1.38 0.35
C GLN A 59 -8.74 -1.13 0.82
N THR A 60 -9.34 -0.02 0.34
CA THR A 60 -10.76 0.27 0.54
C THR A 60 -11.66 -0.64 -0.30
N MET A 61 -12.86 -0.91 0.20
CA MET A 61 -13.87 -1.79 -0.40
C MET A 61 -15.11 -1.04 -0.88
N SER A 62 -15.39 0.13 -0.32
CA SER A 62 -16.51 0.98 -0.73
C SER A 62 -16.46 1.33 -2.22
N ARG A 63 -17.63 1.49 -2.84
CA ARG A 63 -17.77 1.83 -4.26
C ARG A 63 -17.89 3.33 -4.52
N ASP A 64 -18.28 4.10 -3.51
CA ASP A 64 -18.45 5.55 -3.58
C ASP A 64 -17.33 6.30 -2.84
N ALA A 65 -17.10 7.55 -3.23
CA ALA A 65 -16.02 8.35 -2.67
C ALA A 65 -16.16 8.62 -1.16
N LYS A 66 -17.38 8.74 -0.63
CA LYS A 66 -17.60 9.01 0.80
C LYS A 66 -17.28 7.78 1.63
N GLY A 67 -17.76 6.61 1.22
CA GLY A 67 -17.44 5.33 1.84
C GLY A 67 -15.94 5.08 1.89
N MET A 68 -15.23 5.29 0.76
CA MET A 68 -13.76 5.13 0.72
C MET A 68 -13.04 6.09 1.68
N VAL A 69 -13.54 7.32 1.84
CA VAL A 69 -12.98 8.30 2.78
C VAL A 69 -13.19 7.85 4.23
N GLU A 70 -14.36 7.36 4.59
CA GLU A 70 -14.64 6.88 5.95
C GLU A 70 -13.85 5.61 6.29
N GLU A 71 -13.75 4.66 5.35
CA GLU A 71 -12.89 3.48 5.51
C GLU A 71 -11.43 3.87 5.70
N ALA A 72 -10.92 4.79 4.89
CA ALA A 72 -9.56 5.28 5.02
C ALA A 72 -9.28 5.89 6.41
N LYS A 73 -10.26 6.61 6.98
CA LYS A 73 -10.15 7.12 8.36
C LYS A 73 -10.16 6.00 9.39
N ARG A 74 -11.08 5.04 9.27
CA ARG A 74 -11.17 3.92 10.21
C ARG A 74 -9.86 3.13 10.23
N LEU A 75 -9.31 2.81 9.06
CA LEU A 75 -8.02 2.14 8.93
C LEU A 75 -6.88 2.95 9.57
N ASN A 76 -6.81 4.25 9.29
CA ASN A 76 -5.76 5.12 9.84
C ASN A 76 -5.88 5.35 11.36
N ASN A 77 -7.09 5.30 11.91
CA ASN A 77 -7.31 5.39 13.35
C ASN A 77 -6.95 4.08 14.06
N ALA A 78 -7.26 2.94 13.45
CA ALA A 78 -6.93 1.63 13.99
C ALA A 78 -5.43 1.36 13.93
N ILE A 79 -4.76 1.73 12.83
CA ILE A 79 -3.35 1.47 12.60
C ILE A 79 -2.67 2.76 12.16
N PRO A 80 -2.05 3.49 13.11
CA PRO A 80 -1.32 4.70 12.81
C PRO A 80 -0.21 4.44 11.79
N GLY A 81 -0.18 5.22 10.71
CA GLY A 81 0.88 5.12 9.70
C GLY A 81 0.61 4.14 8.55
N ILE A 82 -0.54 3.45 8.55
CA ILE A 82 -0.98 2.60 7.45
C ILE A 82 -1.13 3.41 6.15
N VAL A 83 -0.76 2.79 5.02
CA VAL A 83 -1.00 3.33 3.69
C VAL A 83 -2.31 2.78 3.15
N VAL A 84 -3.29 3.65 2.94
CA VAL A 84 -4.57 3.23 2.37
C VAL A 84 -4.48 3.22 0.85
N LYS A 85 -4.73 2.06 0.23
CA LYS A 85 -4.82 1.85 -1.21
C LYS A 85 -6.25 2.20 -1.65
N ILE A 86 -6.37 3.13 -2.60
CA ILE A 86 -7.66 3.50 -3.18
C ILE A 86 -7.69 3.02 -4.64
N PRO A 87 -8.67 2.20 -5.04
CA PRO A 87 -8.84 1.81 -6.44
C PRO A 87 -8.96 3.03 -7.34
N VAL A 88 -8.30 3.02 -8.50
CA VAL A 88 -8.32 4.16 -9.41
C VAL A 88 -9.53 4.08 -10.33
N THR A 89 -10.68 4.41 -9.75
CA THR A 89 -11.97 4.62 -10.42
C THR A 89 -12.34 6.10 -10.36
N ALA A 90 -13.41 6.52 -11.05
CA ALA A 90 -13.89 7.91 -10.95
C ALA A 90 -14.17 8.33 -9.48
N GLU A 91 -14.87 7.47 -8.74
CA GLU A 91 -15.13 7.64 -7.31
C GLU A 91 -13.84 7.58 -6.48
N GLY A 92 -12.89 6.71 -6.84
CA GLY A 92 -11.59 6.64 -6.17
C GLY A 92 -10.75 7.90 -6.36
N LEU A 93 -10.75 8.50 -7.55
CA LEU A 93 -10.09 9.79 -7.80
C LEU A 93 -10.77 10.92 -7.02
N ALA A 94 -12.10 10.91 -6.92
CA ALA A 94 -12.85 11.84 -6.09
C ALA A 94 -12.49 11.66 -4.59
N ALA A 95 -12.40 10.42 -4.11
CA ALA A 95 -11.96 10.10 -2.74
C ALA A 95 -10.53 10.60 -2.46
N ILE A 96 -9.58 10.36 -3.39
CA ILE A 96 -8.21 10.86 -3.28
C ILE A 96 -8.19 12.39 -3.19
N LYS A 97 -8.98 13.09 -4.00
CA LYS A 97 -9.09 14.57 -3.95
C LYS A 97 -9.64 15.04 -2.61
N LEU A 98 -10.68 14.38 -2.08
CA LEU A 98 -11.26 14.70 -0.78
C LEU A 98 -10.26 14.49 0.36
N LEU A 99 -9.58 13.34 0.37
CA LEU A 99 -8.56 13.03 1.37
C LEU A 99 -7.38 14.01 1.27
N LYS A 100 -6.96 14.40 0.07
CA LYS A 100 -5.91 15.42 -0.12
C LYS A 100 -6.33 16.79 0.38
N LYS A 101 -7.56 17.25 0.09
CA LYS A 101 -8.09 18.52 0.62
C LYS A 101 -8.18 18.49 2.15
N ARG A 102 -8.52 17.35 2.73
CA ARG A 102 -8.62 17.17 4.18
C ARG A 102 -7.26 17.25 4.87
N ARG A 103 -6.18 16.76 4.24
CA ARG A 103 -4.79 16.94 4.74
C ARG A 103 -4.39 18.40 4.95
N TYR A 104 -4.88 19.31 4.10
CA TYR A 104 -4.58 20.74 4.23
C TYR A 104 -5.35 21.41 5.36
N ARG A 105 -6.56 20.93 5.67
CA ARG A 105 -7.39 21.46 6.77
C ARG A 105 -6.95 20.91 8.13
N ASP A 106 -6.62 19.63 8.18
CA ASP A 106 -6.22 18.94 9.41
C ASP A 106 -4.69 18.99 9.59
N ALA A 107 -4.03 20.10 9.27
CA ALA A 107 -2.56 20.21 9.31
C ALA A 107 -1.93 19.88 10.69
N GLY A 108 -2.74 19.84 11.76
CA GLY A 108 -2.36 19.32 13.08
C GLY A 108 -2.44 17.78 13.24
N ASN A 109 -3.19 17.06 12.39
CA ASN A 109 -3.34 15.61 12.41
C ASN A 109 -2.64 14.96 11.20
N ARG A 110 -1.31 14.87 11.30
CA ARG A 110 -0.36 14.39 10.26
C ARG A 110 -0.58 12.94 9.77
N ARG A 111 -1.62 12.24 10.25
CA ARG A 111 -1.78 10.78 10.14
C ARG A 111 -2.34 10.30 8.79
N LEU A 112 -3.28 11.02 8.16
CA LEU A 112 -3.86 10.64 6.84
C LEU A 112 -2.92 10.83 5.63
N GLN A 113 -1.60 10.85 5.85
CA GLN A 113 -0.60 11.31 4.89
C GLN A 113 -0.10 10.26 3.89
N ARG A 114 -0.57 9.01 3.96
CA ARG A 114 -0.07 7.92 3.11
C ARG A 114 -1.23 7.28 2.34
N ILE A 115 -1.41 7.70 1.09
CA ILE A 115 -2.39 7.11 0.16
C ILE A 115 -1.61 6.58 -1.03
N ALA A 116 -1.92 5.35 -1.41
CA ALA A 116 -1.41 4.69 -2.61
C ALA A 116 -2.47 4.76 -3.71
N GLY A 117 -2.11 5.31 -4.87
CA GLY A 117 -2.97 5.41 -6.05
C GLY A 117 -2.12 5.61 -7.30
N SER A 118 -2.50 4.98 -8.42
CA SER A 118 -1.76 5.08 -9.69
C SER A 118 -1.75 6.50 -10.28
N ALA A 119 -2.73 7.34 -9.93
CA ALA A 119 -2.78 8.76 -10.29
C ALA A 119 -2.30 9.68 -9.14
N GLY A 120 -0.98 9.84 -9.00
CA GLY A 120 -0.38 10.92 -8.21
C GLY A 120 -0.22 10.69 -6.69
N GLY A 121 -0.36 9.45 -6.21
CA GLY A 121 0.02 9.08 -4.83
C GLY A 121 1.54 9.07 -4.62
N ARG A 122 2.00 9.25 -3.37
CA ARG A 122 3.43 9.07 -2.97
C ARG A 122 3.93 7.67 -3.32
N TRP A 123 2.99 6.74 -3.34
CA TRP A 123 3.15 5.32 -3.56
C TRP A 123 2.41 4.98 -4.87
N ARG A 124 3.08 4.28 -5.81
CA ARG A 124 2.44 3.63 -6.97
C ARG A 124 2.70 2.12 -7.04
N ALA A 125 1.63 1.33 -7.18
CA ALA A 125 1.71 -0.10 -7.42
C ALA A 125 1.92 -0.33 -8.92
N GLN A 126 2.85 -1.21 -9.29
CA GLN A 126 2.92 -1.76 -10.63
C GLN A 126 2.70 -3.27 -10.51
N ASN A 127 1.68 -3.80 -11.20
CA ASN A 127 1.50 -5.24 -11.32
C ASN A 127 2.53 -5.78 -12.31
N MET A 128 3.59 -6.40 -11.78
CA MET A 128 4.58 -7.10 -12.58
C MET A 128 4.32 -8.60 -12.44
N SER A 129 3.52 -9.17 -13.34
CA SER A 129 3.41 -10.62 -13.46
C SER A 129 4.64 -11.12 -14.23
N LEU A 130 5.59 -11.75 -13.54
CA LEU A 130 6.71 -12.42 -14.19
C LEU A 130 6.20 -13.72 -14.86
N PRO A 131 6.60 -14.01 -16.12
CA PRO A 131 6.25 -15.26 -16.76
C PRO A 131 7.28 -16.33 -16.39
N THR A 132 7.04 -17.22 -15.41
CA THR A 132 7.89 -18.41 -15.22
C THR A 132 7.20 -19.61 -14.55
N SER A 133 7.71 -20.79 -14.90
CA SER A 133 7.01 -22.06 -15.12
C SER A 133 7.21 -23.14 -14.04
N THR A 134 7.64 -22.83 -12.82
CA THR A 134 7.91 -23.87 -11.80
C THR A 134 7.17 -23.63 -10.49
N ALA A 135 6.49 -24.69 -10.03
CA ALA A 135 5.56 -24.68 -8.90
C ALA A 135 6.20 -24.32 -7.55
N LEU A 136 7.53 -24.38 -7.43
CA LEU A 136 8.27 -24.02 -6.22
C LEU A 136 8.36 -22.49 -6.01
N MET A 137 8.27 -21.69 -7.08
CA MET A 137 8.22 -20.22 -7.02
C MET A 137 6.81 -19.65 -6.86
N ARG A 138 5.75 -20.47 -6.93
CA ARG A 138 4.36 -20.01 -6.78
C ARG A 138 4.01 -19.49 -5.37
N ARG A 139 4.83 -19.76 -4.36
CA ARG A 139 4.60 -19.34 -2.96
C ARG A 139 5.57 -18.28 -2.43
N ALA A 140 6.60 -17.89 -3.19
CA ALA A 140 7.63 -16.98 -2.68
C ALA A 140 7.83 -15.69 -3.52
N ALA A 141 7.08 -15.48 -4.59
CA ALA A 141 7.34 -14.38 -5.52
C ALA A 141 6.11 -13.48 -5.74
N MET A 142 5.78 -12.65 -4.75
CA MET A 142 5.11 -11.36 -4.99
C MET A 142 5.79 -10.29 -4.15
N ALA A 143 7.10 -10.11 -4.39
CA ALA A 143 7.83 -8.94 -3.92
C ALA A 143 7.48 -7.76 -4.83
N PHE A 144 6.53 -6.92 -4.41
CA PHE A 144 6.20 -5.69 -5.13
C PHE A 144 7.26 -4.62 -4.80
N VAL A 145 8.07 -4.24 -5.78
CA VAL A 145 9.01 -3.11 -5.66
C VAL A 145 8.21 -1.81 -5.71
N TRP A 146 8.14 -1.09 -4.59
CA TRP A 146 7.50 0.24 -4.56
C TRP A 146 8.54 1.35 -4.61
N PHE A 147 8.34 2.28 -5.56
CA PHE A 147 9.12 3.50 -5.64
C PHE A 147 8.45 4.61 -4.83
N ARG A 148 9.06 5.01 -3.72
CA ARG A 148 8.78 6.31 -3.07
C ARG A 148 9.21 7.37 -4.08
N SER A 149 8.26 8.12 -4.66
CA SER A 149 8.57 9.06 -5.75
C SER A 149 9.70 10.02 -5.35
N CYS A 150 10.88 9.80 -5.96
CA CYS A 150 11.89 10.83 -6.11
C CYS A 150 11.30 11.94 -6.98
N LYS A 151 11.34 13.17 -6.47
CA LYS A 151 10.79 14.40 -7.04
C LYS A 151 11.48 14.86 -8.35
N HIS A 152 12.06 13.96 -9.15
CA HIS A 152 12.97 14.34 -10.25
C HIS A 152 12.65 13.78 -11.64
N TYR A 153 11.58 13.01 -11.82
CA TYR A 153 11.16 12.53 -13.16
C TYR A 153 9.92 13.26 -13.67
N TRP A 154 9.98 14.59 -13.71
CA TRP A 154 9.08 15.44 -14.50
C TRP A 154 9.94 16.49 -15.24
N ASN A 155 10.79 16.00 -16.14
CA ASN A 155 11.32 16.80 -17.23
C ASN A 155 11.90 15.88 -18.32
N VAL A 156 11.04 15.13 -19.01
CA VAL A 156 11.40 14.52 -20.30
C VAL A 156 10.39 14.98 -21.36
N THR A 157 10.38 16.30 -21.54
CA THR A 157 9.93 16.96 -22.78
C THR A 157 10.89 18.11 -23.07
N ARG A 158 12.16 17.79 -23.30
CA ARG A 158 13.06 18.62 -24.11
C ARG A 158 13.97 17.68 -24.93
N PRO A 159 13.90 17.73 -26.27
CA PRO A 159 14.84 17.02 -27.12
C PRO A 159 16.17 17.79 -27.15
N THR A 160 17.29 17.07 -27.35
CA THR A 160 18.66 17.57 -27.58
C THR A 160 19.34 18.21 -26.35
N ALA A 161 20.64 18.06 -26.06
CA ALA A 161 21.79 17.66 -26.86
C ALA A 161 22.89 17.06 -25.96
N TRP A 162 23.88 16.47 -26.63
CA TRP A 162 25.13 15.92 -26.15
C TRP A 162 26.04 16.96 -25.45
N CYS A 163 26.66 16.55 -24.33
CA CYS A 163 28.05 16.73 -23.90
C CYS A 163 28.17 16.34 -22.41
#